data_AF-A0A2S5BGW8-F1
#
_entry.id   AF-A0A2S5BGW8-F1
#
_cell.length_a   1.000
_cell.length_b   1.000
_cell.length_c   1.000
_cell.angle_alpha   90.00
_cell.angle_beta   90.00
_cell.angle_gamma   90.00
#
_symmetry.space_group_name_H-M   'P 1'
#
loop_
_entity.id
_entity.type
_entity.pdbx_description
1 polymer ?
#
loop_
_entity_poly.entity_id
_entity_poly.type
_entity_poly.pdbx_seq_one_letter_code
_entity_poly.pdbx_strand_id
1 'polypeptide(L)'
;MVAASTLLSLSLVSQTWSRAAQAALHADPFLCFDAPDTIPPRTYERLSMLLRTLAARPDLARSVRCLDLGLYTTRCQTEARVDRRRVSQLSIDLVRAAPALHALSLPFVTQADKPHLVDALRSLDCLQTLTIGEGTSSPDPWVINVDIGIKDQWGCARWFRGDFVPLCRHWPRLRKVNLQARLRNRDKDDVVGVPWRLEAFELSLHRHGRLGFAQLDLLLHGCRAATLRHLHVKEHQLAEGALENILSTYGSGLTSLTTLTADHFSHHNALFPTIAESCPALETLYLATPVYDLLANLRDLLRLPRLRELTLATAVAPVVPPVDLVARLAEVIGSGPSLSAIAIAPGTHHVIDRMNTIYFTRALAETSKALHRGDGTGWIRLAVLPSWGPV
;
A
#
# COMPACT_ATOMS: atom_id res chain seq x y z
N MET A 1 -2.63 20.82 -6.81
CA MET A 1 -2.29 22.26 -6.86
C MET A 1 -3.49 23.17 -7.12
N VAL A 2 -4.28 22.96 -8.19
CA VAL A 2 -5.39 23.86 -8.57
C VAL A 2 -6.45 24.04 -7.46
N ALA A 3 -6.79 22.97 -6.73
CA ALA A 3 -7.75 23.06 -5.61
C ALA A 3 -7.23 23.90 -4.42
N ALA A 4 -5.94 23.82 -4.11
CA ALA A 4 -5.33 24.56 -2.99
C ALA A 4 -5.23 26.06 -3.29
N SER A 5 -4.89 26.44 -4.53
CA SER A 5 -4.90 27.85 -4.95
C SER A 5 -6.30 28.45 -4.92
N THR A 6 -7.33 27.70 -5.33
CA THR A 6 -8.72 28.17 -5.29
C THR A 6 -9.22 28.33 -3.86
N LEU A 7 -8.94 27.37 -2.98
CA LEU A 7 -9.30 27.47 -1.57
C LEU A 7 -8.54 28.61 -0.87
N LEU A 8 -7.26 28.83 -1.21
CA LEU A 8 -6.50 29.96 -0.69
C LEU A 8 -7.14 31.30 -1.12
N SER A 9 -7.46 31.46 -2.40
CA SER A 9 -8.14 32.66 -2.91
C SER A 9 -9.50 32.86 -2.25
N LEU A 10 -10.30 31.80 -2.10
CA LEU A 10 -11.58 31.86 -1.37
C LEU A 10 -11.38 32.25 0.09
N SER A 11 -10.30 31.79 0.72
CA SER A 11 -9.99 32.12 2.11
C SER A 11 -9.64 33.59 2.34
N LEU A 12 -9.08 34.24 1.33
CA LEU A 12 -8.61 35.62 1.37
C LEU A 12 -9.67 36.62 0.90
N VAL A 13 -10.49 36.25 -0.09
CA VAL A 13 -11.40 37.16 -0.79
C VAL A 13 -12.80 37.20 -0.15
N SER A 14 -13.18 36.18 0.63
CA SER A 14 -14.53 36.09 1.19
C SER A 14 -14.54 35.78 2.69
N GLN A 15 -15.11 36.66 3.49
CA GLN A 15 -15.31 36.44 4.93
C GLN A 15 -16.27 35.26 5.23
N THR A 16 -17.29 35.07 4.39
CA THR A 16 -18.26 33.98 4.53
C THR A 16 -17.64 32.62 4.24
N TRP A 17 -16.76 32.54 3.23
CA TRP A 17 -16.08 31.29 2.87
C TRP A 17 -14.74 31.10 3.60
N SER A 18 -14.21 32.12 4.27
CA SER A 18 -12.86 32.10 4.85
C SER A 18 -12.63 30.91 5.79
N ARG A 19 -13.53 30.69 6.75
CA ARG A 19 -13.41 29.59 7.71
C ARG A 19 -13.52 28.22 7.06
N ALA A 20 -14.49 28.03 6.17
CA ALA A 20 -14.71 26.76 5.47
C ALA A 20 -13.53 26.43 4.53
N ALA A 21 -13.01 27.43 3.82
CA ALA A 21 -11.86 27.28 2.94
C ALA A 21 -10.57 26.99 3.73
N GLN A 22 -10.35 27.67 4.86
CA GLN A 22 -9.21 27.38 5.75
C GLN A 22 -9.30 25.97 6.34
N ALA A 23 -10.49 25.55 6.80
CA ALA A 23 -10.70 24.20 7.32
C ALA A 23 -10.43 23.14 6.24
N ALA A 24 -10.87 23.37 5.00
CA ALA A 24 -10.60 22.49 3.86
C ALA A 24 -9.11 22.43 3.51
N LEU A 25 -8.40 23.56 3.52
CA LEU A 25 -6.95 23.62 3.29
C LEU A 25 -6.15 22.85 4.36
N HIS A 26 -6.60 22.90 5.61
CA HIS A 26 -5.91 22.24 6.73
C HIS A 26 -6.42 20.81 6.99
N ALA A 27 -7.38 20.32 6.22
CA ALA A 27 -7.87 18.94 6.36
C ALA A 27 -6.79 17.91 6.00
N ASP A 28 -5.99 18.23 5.00
CA ASP A 28 -4.80 17.48 4.60
C ASP A 28 -3.66 18.48 4.37
N PRO A 29 -2.96 18.89 5.45
CA PRO A 29 -1.91 19.90 5.36
C PRO A 29 -0.73 19.35 4.55
N PHE A 30 -0.74 19.64 3.25
CA PHE A 30 0.35 19.28 2.35
C PHE A 30 1.54 20.21 2.59
N LEU A 31 2.61 19.67 3.14
CA LEU A 31 3.90 20.34 3.15
C LEU A 31 4.56 20.06 1.80
N CYS A 32 4.66 21.04 0.90
CA CYS A 32 5.29 20.83 -0.41
C CYS A 32 6.81 20.67 -0.26
N PHE A 33 7.38 19.51 -0.59
CA PHE A 33 8.81 19.25 -0.44
C PHE A 33 9.65 19.44 -1.70
N ASP A 34 9.09 20.00 -2.77
CA ASP A 34 9.80 20.19 -4.03
C ASP A 34 10.88 21.29 -3.96
N ALA A 35 11.04 21.93 -2.80
CA ALA A 35 12.18 22.81 -2.55
C ALA A 35 13.38 21.96 -2.13
N PRO A 36 14.54 22.02 -2.84
CA PRO A 36 15.76 21.36 -2.40
C PRO A 36 16.10 21.78 -0.96
N ASP A 37 16.78 20.91 -0.19
CA ASP A 37 17.19 21.09 1.22
C ASP A 37 18.00 22.39 1.51
N THR A 38 18.27 23.16 0.45
CA THR A 38 18.97 24.44 0.40
C THR A 38 18.05 25.67 0.53
N ILE A 39 16.73 25.56 0.32
CA ILE A 39 15.82 26.73 0.32
C ILE A 39 14.91 26.75 1.58
N PRO A 40 15.02 27.77 2.44
CA PRO A 40 14.14 27.94 3.61
C PRO A 40 12.70 28.37 3.22
N PRO A 41 11.69 28.06 4.06
CA PRO A 41 11.79 27.35 5.34
C PRO A 41 11.95 25.84 5.14
N ARG A 42 12.75 25.22 6.00
CA ARG A 42 13.01 23.75 6.00
C ARG A 42 11.83 22.95 6.58
N THR A 43 11.86 21.62 6.48
CA THR A 43 10.75 20.75 6.92
C THR A 43 10.44 20.94 8.40
N TYR A 44 11.46 21.03 9.25
CA TYR A 44 11.26 21.23 10.69
C TYR A 44 10.55 22.54 11.02
N GLU A 45 10.95 23.64 10.38
CA GLU A 45 10.35 24.96 10.60
C GLU A 45 8.88 25.00 10.15
N ARG A 46 8.57 24.32 9.04
CA ARG A 46 7.20 24.19 8.52
C ARG A 46 6.32 23.37 9.46
N LEU A 47 6.81 22.24 9.98
CA LEU A 47 6.10 21.45 11.00
C LEU A 47 5.90 22.24 12.30
N SER A 48 6.92 23.00 12.72
CA SER A 48 6.84 23.87 13.89
C SER A 48 5.84 25.02 13.70
N MET A 49 5.74 25.56 12.48
CA MET A 49 4.72 26.54 12.12
C MET A 49 3.32 25.93 12.13
N LEU A 50 3.16 24.73 11.54
CA LEU A 50 1.91 23.98 11.60
C LEU A 50 1.46 23.78 13.04
N LEU A 51 2.32 23.26 13.92
CA LEU A 51 1.98 23.07 15.33
C LEU A 51 1.52 24.37 16.00
N ARG A 52 2.25 25.47 15.80
CA ARG A 52 1.86 26.79 16.34
C ARG A 52 0.49 27.23 15.82
N THR A 53 0.21 27.02 14.53
CA THR A 53 -1.09 27.34 13.95
C THR A 53 -2.19 26.47 14.54
N LEU A 54 -2.01 25.15 14.65
CA LEU A 54 -3.00 24.25 15.23
C LEU A 54 -3.27 24.55 16.71
N ALA A 55 -2.21 24.88 17.47
CA ALA A 55 -2.33 25.30 18.86
C ALA A 55 -3.09 26.64 19.02
N ALA A 56 -2.84 27.60 18.12
CA ALA A 56 -3.52 28.90 18.13
C ALA A 56 -4.96 28.84 17.57
N ARG A 57 -5.28 27.83 16.75
CA ARG A 57 -6.55 27.69 16.04
C ARG A 57 -7.17 26.29 16.28
N PRO A 58 -7.88 26.10 17.42
CA PRO A 58 -8.54 24.84 17.75
C PRO A 58 -9.59 24.39 16.72
N ASP A 59 -10.16 25.32 15.96
CA ASP A 59 -11.07 25.04 14.85
C ASP A 59 -10.35 24.31 13.70
N LEU A 60 -9.12 24.75 13.37
CA LEU A 60 -8.29 24.11 12.35
C LEU A 60 -7.69 22.78 12.86
N ALA A 61 -7.26 22.72 14.11
CA ALA A 61 -6.84 21.48 14.77
C ALA A 61 -7.87 20.35 14.62
N ARG A 62 -9.15 20.67 14.81
CA ARG A 62 -10.26 19.70 14.63
C ARG A 62 -10.61 19.44 13.16
N SER A 63 -10.13 20.24 12.21
CA SER A 63 -10.36 20.00 10.78
C SER A 63 -9.29 19.09 10.17
N VAL A 64 -8.11 18.97 10.78
CA VAL A 64 -7.06 18.04 10.32
C VAL A 64 -7.59 16.60 10.32
N ARG A 65 -7.53 15.95 9.16
CA ARG A 65 -7.97 14.56 8.92
C ARG A 65 -6.80 13.66 8.56
N CYS A 66 -5.78 14.19 7.90
CA CYS A 66 -4.64 13.40 7.43
C CYS A 66 -3.34 14.04 7.92
N LEU A 67 -2.38 13.21 8.37
CA LEU A 67 -1.01 13.64 8.61
C LEU A 67 -0.02 12.56 8.17
N ASP A 68 0.81 12.87 7.18
CA ASP A 68 1.91 11.99 6.74
C ASP A 68 3.21 12.28 7.51
N LEU A 69 3.17 12.12 8.84
CA LEU A 69 4.33 12.48 9.67
C LEU A 69 5.54 11.58 9.44
N GLY A 70 5.35 10.31 9.06
CA GLY A 70 6.46 9.37 8.85
C GLY A 70 7.49 9.88 7.85
N LEU A 71 7.05 10.36 6.69
CA LEU A 71 7.93 10.96 5.67
C LEU A 71 8.58 12.25 6.18
N TYR A 72 7.78 13.13 6.79
CA TYR A 72 8.20 14.49 7.13
C TYR A 72 9.26 14.48 8.25
N THR A 73 9.02 13.65 9.25
CA THR A 73 9.90 13.52 10.42
C THR A 73 11.18 12.76 10.07
N THR A 74 11.15 11.84 9.10
CA THR A 74 12.37 11.21 8.55
C THR A 74 13.23 12.24 7.81
N ARG A 75 12.63 13.14 7.02
CA ARG A 75 13.38 14.26 6.41
C ARG A 75 13.96 15.23 7.43
N CYS A 76 13.27 15.51 8.54
CA CYS A 76 13.85 16.30 9.62
C CYS A 76 15.13 15.67 10.22
N GLN A 77 15.31 14.35 10.14
CA GLN A 77 16.54 13.69 10.61
C GLN A 77 17.75 14.02 9.74
N THR A 78 17.55 14.28 8.44
CA THR A 78 18.64 14.61 7.52
C THR A 78 19.01 16.10 7.61
N GLU A 79 18.20 16.92 8.27
CA GLU A 79 18.52 18.32 8.53
C GLU A 79 19.55 18.46 9.66
N ALA A 80 20.82 18.65 9.29
CA ALA A 80 21.99 18.69 10.19
C ALA A 80 21.91 19.64 11.42
N ARG A 81 20.92 20.53 11.49
CA ARG A 81 20.78 21.54 12.57
C ARG A 81 19.71 21.19 13.60
N VAL A 82 18.95 20.11 13.41
CA VAL A 82 17.78 19.82 14.24
C VAL A 82 18.06 18.65 15.18
N ASP A 83 17.92 18.91 16.49
CA ASP A 83 17.99 17.86 17.52
C ASP A 83 16.84 16.86 17.34
N ARG A 84 17.18 15.57 17.35
CA ARG A 84 16.23 14.44 17.23
C ARG A 84 15.14 14.48 18.30
N ARG A 85 15.46 14.86 19.54
CA ARG A 85 14.45 14.98 20.61
C ARG A 85 13.46 16.10 20.31
N ARG A 86 13.91 17.19 19.66
CA ARG A 86 13.01 18.25 19.21
C ARG A 86 12.08 17.77 18.10
N VAL A 87 12.58 17.01 17.13
CA VAL A 87 11.74 16.38 16.09
C VAL A 87 10.73 15.42 16.73
N SER A 88 11.19 14.58 17.65
CA SER A 88 10.37 13.60 18.36
C SER A 88 9.23 14.27 19.14
N GLN A 89 9.56 15.30 19.94
CA GLN A 89 8.58 16.08 20.70
C GLN A 89 7.59 16.81 19.77
N LEU A 90 8.08 17.46 18.73
CA LEU A 90 7.24 18.12 17.71
C LEU A 90 6.25 17.14 17.08
N SER A 91 6.70 15.92 16.80
CA SER A 91 5.85 14.87 16.21
C SER A 91 4.73 14.45 17.16
N ILE A 92 5.06 14.24 18.45
CA ILE A 92 4.10 13.87 19.48
C ILE A 92 3.06 14.98 19.66
N ASP A 93 3.52 16.23 19.71
CA ASP A 93 2.64 17.38 19.91
C ASP A 93 1.75 17.64 18.70
N LEU A 94 2.22 17.37 17.48
CA LEU A 94 1.38 17.40 16.27
C LEU A 94 0.28 16.34 16.31
N VAL A 95 0.59 15.11 16.74
CA VAL A 95 -0.43 14.06 16.92
C VAL A 95 -1.48 14.48 17.94
N ARG A 96 -1.06 15.06 19.07
CA ARG A 96 -1.97 15.55 20.11
C ARG A 96 -2.82 16.73 19.63
N ALA A 97 -2.26 17.60 18.80
CA ALA A 97 -2.94 18.77 18.28
C ALA A 97 -4.04 18.41 17.25
N ALA A 98 -4.05 17.19 16.71
CA ALA A 98 -5.01 16.76 15.68
C ALA A 98 -5.88 15.59 16.18
N PRO A 99 -6.90 15.84 17.03
CA PRO A 99 -7.70 14.77 17.62
C PRO A 99 -8.62 14.05 16.61
N ALA A 100 -8.96 14.69 15.49
CA ALA A 100 -9.92 14.17 14.52
C ALA A 100 -9.23 13.50 13.30
N LEU A 101 -8.02 12.97 13.50
CA LEU A 101 -7.28 12.25 12.46
C LEU A 101 -8.01 11.00 12.01
N HIS A 102 -8.13 10.86 10.69
CA HIS A 102 -8.62 9.70 9.98
C HIS A 102 -7.46 8.92 9.35
N ALA A 103 -6.37 9.57 8.95
CA ALA A 103 -5.18 8.92 8.41
C ALA A 103 -3.91 9.44 9.09
N LEU A 104 -3.05 8.50 9.53
CA LEU A 104 -1.77 8.82 10.16
C LEU A 104 -0.67 7.92 9.60
N SER A 105 0.42 8.55 9.15
CA SER A 105 1.71 7.88 8.96
C SER A 105 2.54 8.02 10.22
N LEU A 106 2.95 6.90 10.82
CA LEU A 106 3.64 6.91 12.11
C LEU A 106 4.92 7.75 12.05
N PRO A 107 5.04 8.78 12.91
CA PRO A 107 6.22 9.63 12.93
C PRO A 107 7.45 8.89 13.43
N PHE A 108 8.60 9.44 13.08
CA PHE A 108 9.83 9.21 13.81
C PHE A 108 9.74 9.80 15.23
N VAL A 109 10.05 8.98 16.21
CA VAL A 109 10.32 9.38 17.60
C VAL A 109 11.51 8.61 18.14
N THR A 110 12.16 9.17 19.17
CA THR A 110 13.23 8.45 19.88
C THR A 110 12.65 7.32 20.73
N GLN A 111 13.46 6.32 21.06
CA GLN A 111 13.05 5.22 21.92
C GLN A 111 12.59 5.71 23.31
N ALA A 112 13.20 6.77 23.85
CA ALA A 112 12.80 7.40 25.10
C ALA A 112 11.42 8.07 25.02
N ASP A 113 11.05 8.65 23.88
CA ASP A 113 9.79 9.38 23.73
C ASP A 113 8.63 8.49 23.22
N LYS A 114 8.91 7.24 22.85
CA LYS A 114 7.90 6.29 22.39
C LYS A 114 6.69 6.17 23.33
N PRO A 115 6.83 6.09 24.67
CA PRO A 115 5.67 6.03 25.57
C PRO A 115 4.73 7.23 25.41
N HIS A 116 5.29 8.44 25.22
CA HIS A 116 4.50 9.66 25.04
C HIS A 116 3.76 9.67 23.70
N LEU A 117 4.36 9.10 22.65
CA LEU A 117 3.66 8.88 21.37
C LEU A 117 2.55 7.85 21.52
N VAL A 118 2.79 6.74 22.23
CA VAL A 118 1.76 5.72 22.50
C VAL A 118 0.56 6.34 23.23
N ASP A 119 0.79 7.24 24.19
CA ASP A 119 -0.28 7.96 24.87
C ASP A 119 -1.06 8.90 23.93
N ALA A 120 -0.37 9.63 23.04
CA ALA A 120 -1.01 10.47 22.03
C ALA A 120 -1.81 9.64 21.00
N LEU A 121 -1.33 8.45 20.65
CA LEU A 121 -2.00 7.54 19.72
C LEU A 121 -3.31 6.98 20.30
N ARG A 122 -3.40 6.79 21.62
CA ARG A 122 -4.60 6.30 22.30
C ARG A 122 -5.79 7.26 22.20
N SER A 123 -5.56 8.55 21.93
CA SER A 123 -6.64 9.54 21.80
C SER A 123 -7.23 9.63 20.39
N LEU A 124 -6.72 8.87 19.41
CA LEU A 124 -7.16 8.95 18.02
C LEU A 124 -8.34 8.03 17.70
N ASP A 125 -9.51 8.32 18.26
CA ASP A 125 -10.73 7.50 18.12
C ASP A 125 -11.30 7.45 16.68
N CYS A 126 -10.98 8.47 15.88
CA CYS A 126 -11.43 8.61 14.49
C CYS A 126 -10.50 7.93 13.46
N LEU A 127 -9.40 7.32 13.89
CA LEU A 127 -8.40 6.77 12.99
C LEU A 127 -8.96 5.63 12.12
N GLN A 128 -8.83 5.78 10.81
CA GLN A 128 -9.29 4.82 9.79
C GLN A 128 -8.13 4.18 9.02
N THR A 129 -7.05 4.93 8.78
CA THR A 129 -5.87 4.48 8.04
C THR A 129 -4.61 4.70 8.87
N LEU A 130 -3.82 3.65 9.04
CA LEU A 130 -2.52 3.69 9.70
C LEU A 130 -1.42 3.26 8.73
N THR A 131 -0.41 4.11 8.53
CA THR A 131 0.80 3.76 7.78
C THR A 131 1.96 3.54 8.75
N ILE A 132 2.52 2.34 8.73
CA ILE A 132 3.72 1.94 9.49
C ILE A 132 4.88 1.94 8.50
N GLY A 133 5.61 3.06 8.40
CA GLY A 133 6.59 3.29 7.33
C GLY A 133 7.91 3.89 7.79
N GLU A 134 8.46 4.81 6.98
CA GLU A 134 9.82 5.35 7.12
C GLU A 134 10.16 5.83 8.55
N GLY A 135 9.23 6.55 9.18
CA GLY A 135 9.38 7.05 10.55
C GLY A 135 9.61 5.96 11.60
N THR A 136 9.28 4.70 11.31
CA THR A 136 9.44 3.56 12.23
C THR A 136 10.66 2.68 11.94
N SER A 137 11.38 2.93 10.83
CA SER A 137 12.39 1.99 10.30
C SER A 137 13.72 2.58 9.85
N SER A 138 13.89 3.91 9.86
CA SER A 138 15.16 4.54 9.51
C SER A 138 16.30 4.04 10.44
N PRO A 139 17.27 3.24 9.95
CA PRO A 139 18.47 2.96 10.71
C PRO A 139 19.33 4.21 10.66
N ASP A 140 19.61 4.75 11.83
CA ASP A 140 20.95 4.76 12.38
C ASP A 140 22.17 4.68 11.43
N PRO A 141 22.43 5.55 10.42
CA PRO A 141 23.62 5.38 9.58
C PRO A 141 24.91 5.68 10.36
N TRP A 142 24.79 6.53 11.40
CA TRP A 142 25.91 7.13 12.13
C TRP A 142 26.09 6.56 13.55
N VAL A 143 25.14 5.75 14.03
CA VAL A 143 25.14 5.18 15.40
C VAL A 143 25.89 3.83 15.44
N ILE A 144 26.61 3.49 14.37
CA ILE A 144 27.42 2.26 14.29
C ILE A 144 28.57 2.30 15.32
N ASN A 145 28.97 3.48 15.80
CA ASN A 145 30.09 3.68 16.75
C ASN A 145 29.70 4.38 18.07
N VAL A 146 28.42 4.41 18.44
CA VAL A 146 27.94 5.07 19.66
C VAL A 146 27.58 4.02 20.72
N ASP A 147 27.82 4.35 21.99
CA ASP A 147 27.47 3.53 23.15
C ASP A 147 26.03 2.95 23.04
N ILE A 148 25.90 1.67 23.35
CA ILE A 148 24.63 0.91 23.28
C ILE A 148 23.54 1.59 24.11
N GLY A 149 23.87 2.18 25.27
CA GLY A 149 22.92 2.89 26.13
C GLY A 149 22.37 4.16 25.50
N ILE A 150 23.19 4.90 24.74
CA ILE A 150 22.73 6.08 23.99
C ILE A 150 21.87 5.65 22.80
N LYS A 151 22.25 4.57 22.11
CA LYS A 151 21.45 3.99 21.03
C LYS A 151 20.08 3.52 21.52
N ASP A 152 20.02 2.90 22.69
CA ASP A 152 18.78 2.36 23.24
C ASP A 152 17.86 3.45 23.82
N GLN A 153 18.38 4.63 24.14
CA GLN A 153 17.52 5.76 24.54
C GLN A 153 17.19 6.71 23.38
N TRP A 154 18.17 7.05 22.54
CA TRP A 154 18.07 8.17 21.57
C TRP A 154 18.06 7.70 20.12
N GLY A 155 18.20 6.39 19.89
CA GLY A 155 17.96 5.77 18.59
C GLY A 155 16.47 5.80 18.22
N CYS A 156 16.18 5.45 16.97
CA CYS A 156 14.83 5.34 16.47
C CYS A 156 14.00 4.33 17.27
N ALA A 157 12.78 4.75 17.64
CA ALA A 157 11.86 3.91 18.39
C ALA A 157 11.55 2.62 17.62
N ARG A 158 11.81 1.48 18.26
CA ARG A 158 11.52 0.15 17.71
C ARG A 158 10.05 -0.16 17.92
N TRP A 159 9.33 -0.40 16.83
CA TRP A 159 7.95 -0.86 16.86
C TRP A 159 7.88 -2.38 16.72
N PHE A 160 7.13 -2.98 17.63
CA PHE A 160 6.88 -4.41 17.72
C PHE A 160 5.39 -4.65 17.51
N ARG A 161 5.06 -5.83 17.01
CA ARG A 161 3.67 -6.26 16.85
C ARG A 161 2.88 -6.12 18.16
N GLY A 162 3.50 -6.49 19.29
CA GLY A 162 2.89 -6.40 20.62
C GLY A 162 2.51 -4.98 21.06
N ASP A 163 3.11 -3.93 20.49
CA ASP A 163 2.72 -2.55 20.81
C ASP A 163 1.33 -2.18 20.23
N PHE A 164 0.92 -2.83 19.14
CA PHE A 164 -0.35 -2.55 18.48
C PHE A 164 -1.54 -3.27 19.11
N VAL A 165 -1.31 -4.42 19.76
CA VAL A 165 -2.35 -5.19 20.46
C VAL A 165 -3.16 -4.32 21.44
N PRO A 166 -2.53 -3.59 22.40
CA PRO A 166 -3.26 -2.72 23.31
C PRO A 166 -3.77 -1.43 22.65
N LEU A 167 -3.20 -1.00 21.52
CA LEU A 167 -3.66 0.20 20.81
C LEU A 167 -4.94 -0.04 20.01
N CYS A 168 -5.15 -1.26 19.49
CA CYS A 168 -6.31 -1.60 18.68
C CYS A 168 -7.65 -1.27 19.33
N ARG A 169 -7.77 -1.42 20.66
CA ARG A 169 -9.01 -1.10 21.41
C ARG A 169 -9.38 0.38 21.37
N HIS A 170 -8.41 1.26 21.09
CA HIS A 170 -8.59 2.70 20.99
C HIS A 170 -8.93 3.16 19.57
N TRP A 171 -8.86 2.28 18.57
CA TRP A 171 -9.08 2.60 17.17
C TRP A 171 -10.23 1.77 16.57
N PRO A 172 -11.47 1.94 17.06
CA PRO A 172 -12.62 1.12 16.62
C PRO A 172 -12.95 1.28 15.12
N ARG A 173 -12.51 2.39 14.52
CA ARG A 173 -12.74 2.74 13.11
C ARG A 173 -11.58 2.37 12.19
N LEU A 174 -10.50 1.76 12.69
CA LEU A 174 -9.37 1.39 11.86
C LEU A 174 -9.81 0.35 10.83
N ARG A 175 -9.64 0.68 9.54
CA ARG A 175 -10.01 -0.17 8.40
C ARG A 175 -8.84 -0.47 7.48
N LYS A 176 -7.84 0.39 7.40
CA LYS A 176 -6.70 0.23 6.50
C LYS A 176 -5.38 0.29 7.25
N VAL A 177 -4.50 -0.66 6.96
CA VAL A 177 -3.10 -0.62 7.39
C VAL A 177 -2.17 -0.72 6.18
N ASN A 178 -1.24 0.23 6.09
CA ASN A 178 -0.15 0.21 5.12
C ASN A 178 1.15 -0.15 5.85
N LEU A 179 1.71 -1.31 5.55
CA LEU A 179 2.96 -1.79 6.09
C LEU A 179 4.09 -1.48 5.12
N GLN A 180 4.80 -0.38 5.38
CA GLN A 180 5.98 0.05 4.61
C GLN A 180 7.30 -0.15 5.36
N ALA A 181 7.22 -0.61 6.60
CA ALA A 181 8.34 -0.95 7.47
C ALA A 181 8.08 -2.28 8.17
N ARG A 182 9.13 -3.09 8.35
CA ARG A 182 9.02 -4.35 9.10
C ARG A 182 8.83 -4.06 10.58
N LEU A 183 7.84 -4.70 11.18
CA LEU A 183 7.73 -4.78 12.63
C LEU A 183 8.73 -5.81 13.15
N ARG A 184 9.44 -5.46 14.23
CA ARG A 184 10.36 -6.40 14.88
C ARG A 184 9.55 -7.38 15.72
N ASN A 185 10.08 -8.59 15.86
CA ASN A 185 9.63 -9.54 16.87
C ASN A 185 10.53 -9.39 18.11
N ARG A 186 9.96 -9.39 19.30
CA ARG A 186 10.69 -9.67 20.54
C ARG A 186 10.89 -11.18 20.67
N ASP A 187 11.94 -11.61 21.37
CA ASP A 187 12.14 -13.02 21.74
C ASP A 187 10.98 -13.58 22.59
N LYS A 188 10.14 -12.69 23.15
CA LYS A 188 8.91 -12.99 23.91
C LYS A 188 7.63 -12.51 23.21
N ASP A 189 7.68 -12.11 21.93
CA ASP A 189 6.45 -11.75 21.23
C ASP A 189 5.63 -13.03 20.99
N ASP A 190 4.66 -13.22 21.89
CA ASP A 190 3.76 -14.37 21.96
C ASP A 190 3.03 -14.68 20.65
N VAL A 191 2.42 -15.87 20.61
CA VAL A 191 1.47 -16.38 19.59
C VAL A 191 0.22 -15.48 19.41
N VAL A 192 0.06 -14.44 20.23
CA VAL A 192 -1.11 -13.56 20.22
C VAL A 192 -1.11 -12.70 18.97
N GLY A 193 -2.10 -12.79 18.08
CA GLY A 193 -2.20 -11.91 16.92
C GLY A 193 -2.74 -10.50 17.23
N VAL A 194 -2.67 -9.58 16.27
CA VAL A 194 -3.25 -8.23 16.38
C VAL A 194 -4.76 -8.29 16.10
N PRO A 195 -5.63 -7.80 17.01
CA PRO A 195 -7.08 -8.02 16.93
C PRO A 195 -7.83 -6.95 16.11
N TRP A 196 -7.15 -6.15 15.27
CA TRP A 196 -7.84 -5.19 14.41
C TRP A 196 -8.68 -5.90 13.33
N ARG A 197 -9.74 -5.24 12.87
CA ARG A 197 -10.64 -5.74 11.81
C ARG A 197 -10.48 -4.86 10.58
N LEU A 198 -9.53 -5.21 9.74
CA LEU A 198 -9.18 -4.43 8.55
C LEU A 198 -10.06 -4.83 7.37
N GLU A 199 -10.42 -3.83 6.58
CA GLU A 199 -11.02 -3.95 5.25
C GLU A 199 -9.94 -3.91 4.16
N ALA A 200 -8.81 -3.22 4.40
CA ALA A 200 -7.72 -3.09 3.45
C ALA A 200 -6.35 -3.29 4.10
N PHE A 201 -5.47 -4.02 3.43
CA PHE A 201 -4.07 -4.20 3.83
C PHE A 201 -3.14 -4.00 2.65
N GLU A 202 -2.08 -3.23 2.86
CA GLU A 202 -1.05 -2.96 1.86
C GLU A 202 0.33 -3.30 2.41
N LEU A 203 1.10 -4.11 1.69
CA LEU A 203 2.51 -4.43 1.97
C LEU A 203 3.41 -3.80 0.91
N SER A 204 4.16 -2.78 1.32
CA SER A 204 5.03 -2.01 0.44
C SER A 204 6.28 -1.52 1.19
N LEU A 205 7.12 -2.46 1.62
CA LEU A 205 8.34 -2.17 2.38
C LEU A 205 9.30 -1.28 1.59
N HIS A 206 9.84 -0.25 2.24
CA HIS A 206 10.85 0.66 1.67
C HIS A 206 12.22 0.01 1.46
N ARG A 207 12.43 -1.17 2.04
CA ARG A 207 13.71 -1.90 2.01
C ARG A 207 13.48 -3.32 1.52
N HIS A 208 14.52 -3.93 0.96
CA HIS A 208 14.53 -5.36 0.65
C HIS A 208 14.41 -6.16 1.96
N GLY A 209 13.18 -6.53 2.28
CA GLY A 209 12.83 -7.37 3.42
C GLY A 209 11.83 -8.41 2.97
N ARG A 210 12.01 -9.65 3.44
CA ARG A 210 11.05 -10.74 3.19
C ARG A 210 10.29 -11.04 4.47
N LEU A 211 8.96 -11.09 4.39
CA LEU A 211 8.05 -11.48 5.46
C LEU A 211 7.48 -12.88 5.19
N GLY A 212 7.56 -13.76 6.19
CA GLY A 212 6.95 -15.08 6.12
C GLY A 212 5.46 -15.05 6.50
N PHE A 213 4.73 -16.09 6.10
CA PHE A 213 3.30 -16.23 6.42
C PHE A 213 3.01 -16.09 7.91
N ALA A 214 3.76 -16.76 8.79
CA ALA A 214 3.54 -16.71 10.23
C ALA A 214 3.57 -15.28 10.81
N GLN A 215 4.44 -14.41 10.27
CA GLN A 215 4.50 -13.00 10.70
C GLN A 215 3.27 -12.23 10.23
N LEU A 216 2.83 -12.47 9.00
CA LEU A 216 1.66 -11.82 8.41
C LEU A 216 0.35 -12.32 9.03
N ASP A 217 0.26 -13.61 9.35
CA ASP A 217 -0.88 -14.22 10.01
C ASP A 217 -1.10 -13.62 11.41
N LEU A 218 -0.02 -13.40 12.17
CA LEU A 218 -0.12 -12.70 13.45
C LEU A 218 -0.54 -11.23 13.29
N LEU A 219 -0.17 -10.57 12.20
CA LEU A 219 -0.61 -9.19 11.93
C LEU A 219 -2.06 -9.14 11.46
N LEU A 220 -2.51 -10.09 10.66
CA LEU A 220 -3.86 -10.14 10.08
C LEU A 220 -4.85 -10.97 10.91
N HIS A 221 -4.44 -11.44 12.09
CA HIS A 221 -5.20 -12.36 12.93
C HIS A 221 -6.67 -11.93 13.15
N GLY A 222 -6.91 -10.66 13.47
CA GLY A 222 -8.27 -10.15 13.66
C GLY A 222 -9.15 -10.11 12.40
N CYS A 223 -8.56 -10.29 11.21
CA CYS A 223 -9.22 -10.27 9.91
C CYS A 223 -9.73 -11.66 9.46
N ARG A 224 -9.46 -12.74 10.21
CA ARG A 224 -9.87 -14.12 9.86
C ARG A 224 -11.38 -14.29 9.65
N ALA A 225 -12.20 -13.40 10.22
CA ALA A 225 -13.64 -13.36 10.03
C ALA A 225 -14.08 -12.75 8.67
N ALA A 226 -13.27 -12.91 7.61
CA ALA A 226 -13.51 -12.40 6.25
C ALA A 226 -13.81 -10.89 6.19
N THR A 227 -13.16 -10.09 7.03
CA THR A 227 -13.31 -8.62 7.00
C THR A 227 -12.47 -7.98 5.90
N LEU A 228 -11.36 -8.63 5.51
CA LEU A 228 -10.44 -8.12 4.52
C LEU A 228 -11.07 -8.18 3.12
N ARG A 229 -11.16 -7.02 2.45
CA ARG A 229 -11.72 -6.85 1.10
C ARG A 229 -10.66 -6.51 0.08
N HIS A 230 -9.65 -5.74 0.48
CA HIS A 230 -8.59 -5.26 -0.40
C HIS A 230 -7.22 -5.74 0.10
N LEU A 231 -6.48 -6.45 -0.75
CA LEU A 231 -5.13 -6.88 -0.48
C LEU A 231 -4.19 -6.37 -1.56
N HIS A 232 -3.20 -5.57 -1.17
CA HIS A 232 -2.14 -5.10 -2.05
C HIS A 232 -0.79 -5.57 -1.50
N VAL A 233 -0.05 -6.35 -2.27
CA VAL A 233 1.24 -6.91 -1.83
C VAL A 233 2.34 -6.77 -2.87
N LYS A 234 3.54 -6.45 -2.42
CA LYS A 234 4.77 -6.63 -3.21
C LYS A 234 5.31 -8.05 -3.02
N GLU A 235 5.14 -8.92 -4.01
CA GLU A 235 5.48 -10.35 -3.95
C GLU A 235 6.94 -10.61 -3.59
N HIS A 236 7.87 -9.83 -4.13
CA HIS A 236 9.30 -9.96 -3.83
C HIS A 236 9.66 -9.69 -2.35
N GLN A 237 8.71 -9.16 -1.58
CA GLN A 237 8.81 -8.88 -0.14
C GLN A 237 8.15 -9.95 0.73
N LEU A 238 7.63 -11.01 0.10
CA LEU A 238 7.09 -12.17 0.76
C LEU A 238 8.11 -13.32 0.70
N ALA A 239 8.06 -14.20 1.70
CA ALA A 239 8.70 -15.51 1.60
C ALA A 239 7.91 -16.39 0.62
N GLU A 240 8.57 -17.41 0.09
CA GLU A 240 7.94 -18.40 -0.79
C GLU A 240 6.71 -19.04 -0.13
N GLY A 241 5.63 -19.21 -0.89
CA GLY A 241 4.36 -19.77 -0.41
C GLY A 241 3.56 -18.84 0.52
N ALA A 242 4.09 -17.69 0.92
CA ALA A 242 3.41 -16.85 1.91
C ALA A 242 2.16 -16.17 1.34
N LEU A 243 2.17 -15.81 0.05
CA LEU A 243 1.00 -15.22 -0.61
C LEU A 243 -0.14 -16.24 -0.68
N GLU A 244 0.15 -17.46 -1.14
CA GLU A 244 -0.82 -18.55 -1.24
C GLU A 244 -1.43 -18.84 0.13
N ASN A 245 -0.61 -18.96 1.18
CA ASN A 245 -1.12 -19.17 2.53
C ASN A 245 -2.01 -18.01 3.03
N ILE A 246 -1.68 -16.76 2.68
CA ILE A 246 -2.54 -15.60 2.98
C ILE A 246 -3.87 -15.72 2.25
N LEU A 247 -3.86 -16.04 0.96
CA LEU A 247 -5.08 -16.18 0.16
C LEU A 247 -5.95 -17.33 0.66
N SER A 248 -5.37 -18.49 0.99
CA SER A 248 -6.11 -19.62 1.58
C SER A 248 -6.73 -19.27 2.93
N THR A 249 -6.08 -18.42 3.73
CA THR A 249 -6.55 -18.07 5.09
C THR A 249 -7.53 -16.89 5.10
N TYR A 250 -7.32 -15.89 4.24
CA TYR A 250 -8.01 -14.59 4.29
C TYR A 250 -8.76 -14.25 3.00
N GLY A 251 -8.64 -15.07 1.95
CA GLY A 251 -9.12 -14.78 0.60
C GLY A 251 -10.64 -14.80 0.42
N SER A 252 -11.37 -15.49 1.29
CA SER A 252 -12.82 -15.71 1.14
C SER A 252 -13.64 -14.42 1.05
N GLY A 253 -13.16 -13.35 1.69
CA GLY A 253 -13.78 -12.02 1.69
C GLY A 253 -13.21 -11.04 0.66
N LEU A 254 -12.10 -11.36 -0.02
CA LEU A 254 -11.40 -10.41 -0.89
C LEU A 254 -12.23 -10.09 -2.14
N THR A 255 -12.45 -8.80 -2.37
CA THR A 255 -13.05 -8.26 -3.59
C THR A 255 -11.99 -7.69 -4.53
N SER A 256 -10.81 -7.33 -4.01
CA SER A 256 -9.71 -6.79 -4.80
C SER A 256 -8.37 -7.36 -4.33
N LEU A 257 -7.60 -7.87 -5.29
CA LEU A 257 -6.24 -8.35 -5.09
C LEU A 257 -5.30 -7.67 -6.09
N THR A 258 -4.26 -7.02 -5.57
CA THR A 258 -3.20 -6.40 -6.36
C THR A 258 -1.87 -6.98 -5.92
N THR A 259 -1.15 -7.60 -6.84
CA THR A 259 0.22 -8.05 -6.62
C THR A 259 1.18 -7.29 -7.52
N LEU A 260 2.27 -6.82 -6.92
CA LEU A 260 3.39 -6.18 -7.60
C LEU A 260 4.62 -7.06 -7.44
N THR A 261 5.31 -7.35 -8.53
CA THR A 261 6.58 -8.09 -8.47
C THR A 261 7.72 -7.19 -8.92
N ALA A 262 8.93 -7.48 -8.45
CA ALA A 262 10.14 -6.96 -9.07
C ALA A 262 10.56 -7.95 -10.17
N ASP A 263 11.24 -7.46 -11.21
CA ASP A 263 11.48 -8.12 -12.51
C ASP A 263 12.25 -9.46 -12.48
N HIS A 264 12.52 -10.04 -11.30
CA HIS A 264 13.34 -11.24 -11.10
C HIS A 264 12.73 -12.28 -10.13
N PHE A 265 11.43 -12.17 -9.80
CA PHE A 265 10.80 -13.12 -8.87
C PHE A 265 10.39 -14.41 -9.57
N SER A 266 10.69 -15.53 -8.92
CA SER A 266 10.52 -16.88 -9.45
C SER A 266 9.06 -17.33 -9.51
N HIS A 267 8.85 -18.34 -10.34
CA HIS A 267 7.63 -19.03 -10.70
C HIS A 267 6.84 -19.63 -9.50
N HIS A 268 5.57 -19.24 -9.34
CA HIS A 268 4.65 -19.83 -8.37
C HIS A 268 3.45 -20.49 -9.07
N ASN A 269 3.62 -21.76 -9.46
CA ASN A 269 2.55 -22.54 -10.13
C ASN A 269 1.27 -22.70 -9.30
N ALA A 270 1.38 -22.64 -7.97
CA ALA A 270 0.24 -22.84 -7.08
C ALA A 270 -0.62 -21.57 -6.90
N LEU A 271 -0.14 -20.39 -7.31
CA LEU A 271 -0.81 -19.12 -7.04
C LEU A 271 -2.19 -19.03 -7.74
N PHE A 272 -2.27 -19.34 -9.03
CA PHE A 272 -3.51 -19.23 -9.80
C PHE A 272 -4.60 -20.19 -9.33
N PRO A 273 -4.31 -21.50 -9.10
CA PRO A 273 -5.26 -22.40 -8.45
C PRO A 273 -5.70 -21.89 -7.07
N THR A 274 -4.75 -21.42 -6.24
CA THR A 274 -5.07 -20.90 -4.91
C THR A 274 -6.03 -19.70 -4.97
N ILE A 275 -5.82 -18.77 -5.90
CA ILE A 275 -6.72 -17.63 -6.13
C ILE A 275 -8.11 -18.13 -6.53
N ALA A 276 -8.18 -19.05 -7.50
CA ALA A 276 -9.45 -19.59 -8.01
C ALA A 276 -10.25 -20.31 -6.92
N GLU A 277 -9.58 -21.05 -6.04
CA GLU A 277 -10.20 -21.84 -4.97
C GLU A 277 -10.56 -21.00 -3.74
N SER A 278 -9.71 -20.04 -3.37
CA SER A 278 -9.80 -19.35 -2.07
C SER A 278 -10.45 -17.98 -2.12
N CYS A 279 -10.61 -17.38 -3.31
CA CYS A 279 -11.08 -15.99 -3.47
C CYS A 279 -12.40 -15.88 -4.27
N PRO A 280 -13.51 -16.54 -3.87
CA PRO A 280 -14.75 -16.56 -4.66
C PRO A 280 -15.44 -15.19 -4.80
N ALA A 281 -15.13 -14.24 -3.90
CA ALA A 281 -15.71 -12.89 -3.90
C ALA A 281 -14.94 -11.89 -4.77
N LEU A 282 -13.87 -12.31 -5.44
CA LEU A 282 -12.95 -11.42 -6.14
C LEU A 282 -13.62 -10.78 -7.37
N GLU A 283 -13.57 -9.45 -7.43
CA GLU A 283 -14.13 -8.65 -8.53
C GLU A 283 -13.02 -8.04 -9.39
N THR A 284 -11.91 -7.61 -8.77
CA THR A 284 -10.76 -7.01 -9.44
C THR A 284 -9.49 -7.76 -9.08
N LEU A 285 -8.77 -8.23 -10.09
CA LEU A 285 -7.50 -8.92 -9.96
C LEU A 285 -6.44 -8.23 -10.81
N TYR A 286 -5.40 -7.71 -10.16
CA TYR A 286 -4.19 -7.23 -10.81
C TYR A 286 -3.01 -8.09 -10.39
N LEU A 287 -2.39 -8.78 -11.33
CA LEU A 287 -1.22 -9.62 -11.09
C LEU A 287 -0.04 -9.12 -11.93
N ALA A 288 1.01 -8.65 -11.27
CA ALA A 288 2.32 -8.47 -11.90
C ALA A 288 3.17 -9.76 -11.90
N THR A 289 2.71 -10.84 -11.25
CA THR A 289 3.37 -12.14 -11.26
C THR A 289 3.65 -12.62 -12.70
N PRO A 290 4.86 -13.14 -13.01
CA PRO A 290 5.14 -13.72 -14.32
C PRO A 290 4.21 -14.90 -14.64
N VAL A 291 3.53 -14.85 -15.79
CA VAL A 291 2.57 -15.88 -16.25
C VAL A 291 3.19 -16.69 -17.40
N TYR A 292 3.61 -17.92 -17.14
CA TYR A 292 4.27 -18.77 -18.16
C TYR A 292 3.29 -19.58 -19.02
N ASP A 293 2.25 -20.16 -18.42
CA ASP A 293 1.16 -20.82 -19.15
C ASP A 293 -0.10 -19.96 -19.07
N LEU A 294 -0.23 -19.00 -20.00
CA LEU A 294 -1.35 -18.07 -20.00
C LEU A 294 -2.71 -18.80 -20.11
N LEU A 295 -2.82 -19.85 -20.93
CA LEU A 295 -4.10 -20.51 -21.17
C LEU A 295 -4.56 -21.31 -19.95
N ALA A 296 -3.67 -22.05 -19.30
CA ALA A 296 -4.02 -22.79 -18.08
C ALA A 296 -4.43 -21.81 -16.96
N ASN A 297 -3.63 -20.78 -16.73
CA ASN A 297 -3.88 -19.80 -15.67
C ASN A 297 -5.16 -18.99 -15.90
N LEU A 298 -5.48 -18.63 -17.15
CA LEU A 298 -6.75 -17.99 -17.47
C LEU A 298 -7.94 -18.92 -17.19
N ARG A 299 -7.84 -20.23 -17.47
CA ARG A 299 -8.92 -21.17 -17.14
C ARG A 299 -9.20 -21.24 -15.65
N ASP A 300 -8.17 -21.15 -14.81
CA ASP A 300 -8.36 -21.15 -13.37
C ASP A 300 -8.98 -19.82 -12.90
N LEU A 301 -8.43 -18.68 -13.33
CA LEU A 301 -8.91 -17.36 -12.90
C LEU A 301 -10.33 -17.05 -13.40
N LEU A 302 -10.68 -17.44 -14.62
CA LEU A 302 -11.99 -17.14 -15.22
C LEU A 302 -13.12 -18.03 -14.69
N ARG A 303 -12.82 -19.03 -13.84
CA ARG A 303 -13.83 -19.74 -13.04
C ARG A 303 -14.39 -18.88 -11.90
N LEU A 304 -13.72 -17.79 -11.54
CA LEU A 304 -14.17 -16.92 -10.47
C LEU A 304 -15.52 -16.28 -10.83
N PRO A 305 -16.57 -16.50 -10.03
CA PRO A 305 -17.93 -16.16 -10.42
C PRO A 305 -18.19 -14.65 -10.46
N ARG A 306 -17.36 -13.86 -9.79
CA ARG A 306 -17.53 -12.41 -9.64
C ARG A 306 -16.44 -11.58 -10.31
N LEU A 307 -15.46 -12.22 -10.95
CA LEU A 307 -14.33 -11.51 -11.53
C LEU A 307 -14.81 -10.66 -12.71
N ARG A 308 -14.70 -9.33 -12.55
CA ARG A 308 -15.08 -8.33 -13.56
C ARG A 308 -13.86 -7.81 -14.30
N GLU A 309 -12.79 -7.56 -13.56
CA GLU A 309 -11.58 -6.93 -14.08
C GLU A 309 -10.37 -7.81 -13.80
N LEU A 310 -9.67 -8.21 -14.87
CA LEU A 310 -8.45 -9.00 -14.78
C LEU A 310 -7.30 -8.26 -15.48
N THR A 311 -6.21 -8.00 -14.77
CA THR A 311 -4.97 -7.49 -15.35
C THR A 311 -3.82 -8.45 -15.07
N LEU A 312 -3.20 -8.95 -16.13
CA LEU A 312 -1.97 -9.74 -16.10
C LEU A 312 -0.84 -8.90 -16.68
N ALA A 313 -0.04 -8.27 -15.83
CA ALA A 313 0.97 -7.30 -16.25
C ALA A 313 2.29 -7.93 -16.72
N THR A 314 2.45 -9.25 -16.60
CA THR A 314 3.70 -9.94 -16.97
C THR A 314 3.43 -11.30 -17.62
N ALA A 315 2.75 -11.33 -18.77
CA ALA A 315 2.52 -12.56 -19.51
C ALA A 315 3.72 -12.95 -20.38
N VAL A 316 4.29 -14.13 -20.13
CA VAL A 316 5.46 -14.63 -20.86
C VAL A 316 5.00 -15.35 -22.12
N ALA A 317 5.63 -15.03 -23.25
CA ALA A 317 5.33 -15.70 -24.51
C ALA A 317 5.72 -17.19 -24.44
N PRO A 318 4.85 -18.11 -24.90
CA PRO A 318 5.20 -19.53 -24.95
C PRO A 318 6.36 -19.75 -25.92
N VAL A 319 7.26 -20.66 -25.58
CA VAL A 319 8.40 -21.04 -26.45
C VAL A 319 7.91 -21.58 -27.80
N VAL A 320 6.80 -22.30 -27.79
CA VAL A 320 6.10 -22.77 -29.00
C VAL A 320 4.62 -22.41 -28.85
N PRO A 321 4.11 -21.35 -29.52
CA PRO A 321 2.71 -21.02 -29.45
C PRO A 321 1.86 -22.08 -30.15
N PRO A 322 0.70 -22.47 -29.59
CA PRO A 322 -0.27 -23.31 -30.29
C PRO A 322 -0.69 -22.65 -31.61
N VAL A 323 -0.87 -23.45 -32.66
CA VAL A 323 -1.31 -22.96 -33.99
C VAL A 323 -2.66 -22.23 -33.92
N ASP A 324 -3.49 -22.61 -32.96
CA ASP A 324 -4.84 -22.11 -32.69
C ASP A 324 -4.92 -21.14 -31.49
N LEU A 325 -3.79 -20.55 -31.07
CA LEU A 325 -3.71 -19.72 -29.86
C LEU A 325 -4.78 -18.61 -29.80
N VAL A 326 -5.07 -17.94 -30.92
CA VAL A 326 -6.09 -16.88 -30.98
C VAL A 326 -7.49 -17.43 -30.67
N ALA A 327 -7.87 -18.56 -31.28
CA ALA A 327 -9.17 -19.18 -31.06
C ALA A 327 -9.31 -19.67 -29.61
N ARG A 328 -8.27 -20.31 -29.07
CA ARG A 328 -8.25 -20.80 -27.69
C ARG A 328 -8.29 -19.67 -26.65
N LEU A 329 -7.61 -18.55 -26.91
CA LEU A 329 -7.68 -17.37 -26.04
C LEU A 329 -9.08 -16.76 -26.07
N ALA A 330 -9.68 -16.61 -27.26
CA ALA A 330 -11.03 -16.07 -27.40
C ALA A 330 -12.07 -16.96 -26.70
N GLU A 331 -11.97 -18.28 -26.85
CA GLU A 331 -12.82 -19.26 -26.16
C GLU A 331 -12.68 -19.16 -24.63
N VAL A 332 -11.44 -19.19 -24.12
CA VAL A 332 -11.19 -19.13 -22.67
C VAL A 332 -11.66 -17.79 -22.09
N ILE A 333 -11.34 -16.66 -22.73
CA ILE A 333 -11.77 -15.33 -22.27
C ILE A 333 -13.31 -15.21 -22.32
N GLY A 334 -13.93 -15.71 -23.39
CA GLY A 334 -15.39 -15.72 -23.55
C GLY A 334 -16.12 -16.63 -22.54
N SER A 335 -15.43 -17.59 -21.92
CA SER A 335 -16.01 -18.46 -20.89
C SER A 335 -16.14 -17.79 -19.51
N GLY A 336 -15.56 -16.60 -19.32
CA GLY A 336 -15.64 -15.87 -18.05
C GLY A 336 -17.06 -15.32 -17.80
N PRO A 337 -17.78 -15.79 -16.76
CA PRO A 337 -19.22 -15.52 -16.61
C PRO A 337 -19.55 -14.06 -16.27
N SER A 338 -18.62 -13.36 -15.60
CA SER A 338 -18.81 -11.99 -15.09
C SER A 338 -17.77 -11.00 -15.61
N LEU A 339 -16.87 -11.44 -16.49
CA LEU A 339 -15.73 -10.66 -16.95
C LEU A 339 -16.21 -9.53 -17.86
N SER A 340 -15.80 -8.29 -17.56
CA SER A 340 -16.09 -7.10 -18.38
C SER A 340 -14.84 -6.51 -19.01
N ALA A 341 -13.69 -6.64 -18.35
CA ALA A 341 -12.42 -6.13 -18.82
C ALA A 341 -11.27 -7.09 -18.51
N ILE A 342 -10.40 -7.27 -19.50
CA ILE A 342 -9.15 -8.00 -19.36
C ILE A 342 -8.00 -7.19 -19.98
N ALA A 343 -6.91 -7.06 -19.25
CA ALA A 343 -5.69 -6.42 -19.72
C ALA A 343 -4.52 -7.40 -19.60
N ILE A 344 -3.79 -7.59 -20.69
CA ILE A 344 -2.63 -8.48 -20.73
C ILE A 344 -1.44 -7.67 -21.25
N ALA A 345 -0.39 -7.56 -20.45
CA ALA A 345 0.87 -6.98 -20.87
C ALA A 345 1.88 -8.11 -21.14
N PRO A 346 2.51 -8.14 -22.33
CA PRO A 346 3.63 -9.05 -22.59
C PRO A 346 4.82 -8.69 -21.70
N GLY A 347 5.36 -9.68 -20.98
CA GLY A 347 6.53 -9.49 -20.13
C GLY A 347 7.79 -9.18 -20.95
N THR A 348 8.54 -8.16 -20.53
CA THR A 348 9.76 -7.66 -21.16
C THR A 348 11.03 -8.44 -20.82
N HIS A 349 11.01 -9.22 -19.75
CA HIS A 349 12.24 -9.69 -19.08
C HIS A 349 12.64 -11.13 -19.39
N HIS A 350 11.83 -11.86 -20.17
CA HIS A 350 12.14 -13.21 -20.67
C HIS A 350 12.10 -13.29 -22.20
N VAL A 351 12.49 -12.21 -22.88
CA VAL A 351 12.67 -12.20 -24.34
C VAL A 351 13.94 -13.00 -24.68
N ILE A 352 13.88 -14.31 -24.49
CA ILE A 352 14.86 -15.25 -25.05
C ILE A 352 14.68 -15.28 -26.58
N ASP A 353 13.47 -15.00 -27.07
CA ASP A 353 13.13 -14.87 -28.48
C ASP A 353 12.20 -13.68 -28.74
N ARG A 354 12.74 -12.62 -29.34
CA ARG A 354 12.01 -11.41 -29.74
C ARG A 354 10.90 -11.70 -30.74
N MET A 355 11.08 -12.69 -31.60
CA MET A 355 10.07 -13.08 -32.58
C MET A 355 8.86 -13.70 -31.89
N ASN A 356 9.07 -14.58 -30.91
CA ASN A 356 7.98 -15.17 -30.13
C ASN A 356 7.14 -14.12 -29.38
N THR A 357 7.78 -13.13 -28.76
CA THR A 357 7.06 -12.02 -28.10
C THR A 357 6.23 -11.21 -29.10
N ILE A 358 6.74 -10.95 -30.32
CA ILE A 358 5.99 -10.26 -31.39
C ILE A 358 4.80 -11.10 -31.84
N TYR A 359 5.00 -12.39 -32.13
CA TYR A 359 3.92 -13.30 -32.51
C TYR A 359 2.84 -13.38 -31.43
N PHE A 360 3.25 -13.50 -30.16
CA PHE A 360 2.34 -13.53 -29.02
C PHE A 360 1.55 -12.23 -28.87
N THR A 361 2.20 -11.07 -28.96
CA THR A 361 1.54 -9.76 -28.91
C THR A 361 0.53 -9.61 -30.06
N ARG A 362 0.88 -10.08 -31.26
CA ARG A 362 -0.04 -10.11 -32.40
C ARG A 362 -1.23 -11.03 -32.15
N ALA A 363 -1.01 -12.21 -31.57
CA ALA A 363 -2.09 -13.12 -31.21
C ALA A 363 -3.05 -12.49 -30.19
N LEU A 364 -2.55 -11.76 -29.19
CA LEU A 364 -3.39 -11.01 -28.24
C LEU A 364 -4.20 -9.90 -28.94
N ALA A 365 -3.59 -9.15 -29.86
CA ALA A 365 -4.28 -8.11 -30.62
C ALA A 365 -5.38 -8.68 -31.55
N GLU A 366 -5.11 -9.80 -32.23
CA GLU A 366 -6.13 -10.49 -33.04
C GLU A 366 -7.24 -11.10 -32.19
N THR A 367 -6.91 -11.63 -31.01
CA THR A 367 -7.91 -12.09 -30.03
C THR A 367 -8.82 -10.95 -29.61
N SER A 368 -8.27 -9.76 -29.34
CA SER A 368 -9.06 -8.58 -28.99
C SER A 368 -10.06 -8.24 -30.10
N LYS A 369 -9.63 -8.24 -31.37
CA LYS A 369 -10.53 -8.03 -32.51
C LYS A 369 -11.60 -9.12 -32.63
N ALA A 370 -11.26 -10.39 -32.36
CA ALA A 370 -12.21 -11.49 -32.42
C ALA A 370 -13.31 -11.36 -31.36
N LEU A 371 -12.95 -10.95 -30.14
CA LEU A 371 -13.90 -10.71 -29.04
C LEU A 371 -14.84 -9.52 -29.33
N HIS A 372 -14.40 -8.51 -30.10
CA HIS A 372 -15.24 -7.38 -30.49
C HIS A 372 -16.24 -7.69 -31.62
N ARG A 373 -16.09 -8.81 -32.33
CA ARG A 373 -16.93 -9.18 -33.48
C ARG A 373 -18.05 -10.18 -33.14
N GLY A 374 -18.14 -10.64 -31.88
CA GLY A 374 -19.17 -11.57 -31.43
C GLY A 374 -20.49 -10.88 -31.06
N ASP A 375 -21.59 -11.34 -31.64
CA ASP A 375 -22.94 -10.80 -31.46
C ASP A 375 -23.47 -10.97 -30.01
N GLY A 376 -23.83 -9.85 -29.38
CA GLY A 376 -25.04 -9.78 -28.54
C GLY A 376 -24.95 -10.00 -27.03
N THR A 377 -23.88 -10.56 -26.45
CA THR A 377 -23.81 -10.79 -24.99
C THR A 377 -22.51 -10.28 -24.38
N GLY A 378 -22.52 -9.04 -23.88
CA GLY A 378 -21.45 -8.47 -23.04
C GLY A 378 -20.15 -8.17 -23.77
N TRP A 379 -19.79 -6.90 -23.87
CA TRP A 379 -18.54 -6.49 -24.54
C TRP A 379 -17.36 -6.70 -23.59
N ILE A 380 -16.63 -7.82 -23.72
CA ILE A 380 -15.37 -8.02 -22.99
C ILE A 380 -14.27 -7.20 -23.68
N ARG A 381 -13.72 -6.22 -22.96
CA ARG A 381 -12.61 -5.40 -23.47
C ARG A 381 -11.28 -6.09 -23.19
N LEU A 382 -10.62 -6.63 -24.22
CA LEU A 382 -9.22 -7.05 -24.14
C LEU A 382 -8.28 -5.91 -24.54
N ALA A 383 -7.57 -5.35 -23.56
CA ALA A 383 -6.50 -4.39 -23.77
C ALA A 383 -5.14 -5.10 -23.77
N VAL A 384 -4.35 -4.87 -24.83
CA VAL A 384 -2.94 -5.24 -24.83
C VAL A 384 -2.17 -4.05 -24.29
N LEU A 385 -1.65 -4.18 -23.08
CA LEU A 385 -0.89 -3.10 -22.47
C LEU A 385 0.49 -3.03 -23.13
N PRO A 386 1.01 -1.82 -23.42
CA PRO A 386 2.37 -1.69 -23.88
C PRO A 386 3.30 -2.27 -22.81
N SER A 387 4.33 -2.99 -23.26
CA SER A 387 5.38 -3.53 -22.41
C SER A 387 6.29 -2.44 -21.80
N TRP A 388 5.90 -1.18 -21.94
CA TRP A 388 6.58 0.02 -21.47
C TRP A 388 5.59 0.75 -20.57
N GLY A 389 5.92 0.87 -19.28
CA GLY A 389 5.02 1.43 -18.27
C GLY A 389 4.58 2.88 -18.55
N PRO A 390 3.62 3.41 -17.77
CA PRO A 390 3.30 4.83 -17.80
C PRO A 390 4.51 5.65 -17.34
N VAL A 391 4.80 6.73 -18.07
CA VAL A 391 5.62 7.86 -17.58
C VAL A 391 4.80 8.67 -16.59
#